data_AF-A0A2E4DL42-F1
#
_entry.id   AF-A0A2E4DL42-F1
#
_cell.length_a   1.000
_cell.length_b   1.000
_cell.length_c   1.000
_cell.angle_alpha   90.00
_cell.angle_beta   90.00
_cell.angle_gamma   90.00
#
_symmetry.space_group_name_H-M   'P 1'
#
loop_
_entity.id
_entity.type
_entity.pdbx_description
1 polymer ?
#
loop_
_entity_poly.entity_id
_entity_poly.type
_entity_poly.pdbx_seq_one_letter_code
_entity_poly.pdbx_strand_id
1 'polypeptide(L)'
;MSMSTKSGFVSIFNGTDLTGWAGDPDLWKVEDEILVGRTTKDLSYNDFLRTEKEYTNFIFYCETRLRGYNSGIQFRSLVEENGHMAGYQADMGDGCWGALYEEGLRGHLVRYQAELIESILLVEDWNEYQIVAVDDYVLQILNGVVTAELTDSDGARSGLFGLQLHSGPPQEVAFRNLCIKELES
;
A
#
# COMPACT_ATOMS: atom_id res chain seq x y z
N MET A 1 -0.74 10.52 20.12
CA MET A 1 -1.78 11.29 19.40
C MET A 1 -1.93 10.63 18.04
N SER A 2 -3.13 10.19 17.67
CA SER A 2 -3.39 9.61 16.34
C SER A 2 -3.08 10.66 15.26
N MET A 3 -2.55 10.25 14.11
CA MET A 3 -2.25 11.16 13.00
C MET A 3 -3.46 11.98 12.52
N SER A 4 -4.69 11.56 12.86
CA SER A 4 -5.94 12.29 12.62
C SER A 4 -5.99 13.69 13.25
N THR A 5 -5.07 14.06 14.15
CA THR A 5 -5.00 15.42 14.72
C THR A 5 -4.02 16.35 14.00
N LYS A 6 -3.32 15.92 12.93
CA LYS A 6 -2.50 16.81 12.09
C LYS A 6 -3.39 17.48 11.04
N SER A 7 -3.29 18.80 10.89
CA SER A 7 -4.16 19.61 10.02
C SER A 7 -4.22 19.06 8.58
N GLY A 8 -5.38 18.54 8.18
CA GLY A 8 -5.70 18.12 6.81
C GLY A 8 -5.64 16.61 6.54
N PHE A 9 -5.22 15.77 7.49
CA PHE A 9 -5.30 14.31 7.33
C PHE A 9 -6.66 13.78 7.74
N VAL A 10 -7.23 12.89 6.93
CA VAL A 10 -8.45 12.13 7.22
C VAL A 10 -8.14 10.64 7.20
N SER A 11 -8.76 9.87 8.09
CA SER A 11 -8.63 8.42 8.06
C SER A 11 -9.42 7.86 6.88
N ILE A 12 -8.83 6.93 6.11
CA ILE A 12 -9.52 6.19 5.05
C ILE A 12 -10.00 4.81 5.53
N PHE A 13 -9.69 4.46 6.77
CA PHE A 13 -10.18 3.26 7.45
C PHE A 13 -10.85 3.65 8.76
N ASN A 14 -12.05 3.14 9.01
CA ASN A 14 -12.87 3.57 10.16
C ASN A 14 -12.56 2.83 11.46
N GLY A 15 -11.74 1.77 11.42
CA GLY A 15 -11.38 0.96 12.58
C GLY A 15 -12.43 -0.07 13.01
N THR A 16 -13.59 -0.13 12.35
CA THR A 16 -14.71 -1.00 12.75
C THR A 16 -15.09 -2.01 11.68
N ASP A 17 -15.09 -1.62 10.41
CA ASP A 17 -15.46 -2.46 9.28
C ASP A 17 -14.80 -1.98 7.97
N LEU A 18 -15.16 -2.62 6.86
CA LEU A 18 -14.61 -2.31 5.54
C LEU A 18 -15.48 -1.32 4.74
N THR A 19 -16.30 -0.49 5.39
CA THR A 19 -17.09 0.53 4.68
C THR A 19 -16.16 1.47 3.89
N GLY A 20 -16.47 1.66 2.60
CA GLY A 20 -15.61 2.43 1.67
C GLY A 20 -14.50 1.62 1.01
N TRP A 21 -14.47 0.30 1.27
CA TRP A 21 -13.55 -0.66 0.66
C TRP A 21 -14.33 -1.79 -0.03
N ALA A 22 -13.77 -2.29 -1.12
CA ALA A 22 -14.25 -3.47 -1.83
C ALA A 22 -13.15 -4.54 -1.84
N GLY A 23 -13.49 -5.77 -1.47
CA GLY A 23 -12.57 -6.91 -1.44
C GLY A 23 -13.26 -8.18 -0.95
N ASP A 24 -12.55 -9.30 -0.97
CA ASP A 24 -13.08 -10.59 -0.51
C ASP A 24 -13.18 -10.65 1.03
N PRO A 25 -14.40 -10.75 1.61
CA PRO A 25 -14.58 -10.81 3.07
C PRO A 25 -14.04 -12.11 3.71
N ASP A 26 -13.73 -13.14 2.92
CA ASP A 26 -13.06 -14.35 3.41
C ASP A 26 -11.57 -14.12 3.65
N LEU A 27 -10.97 -13.14 2.94
CA LEU A 27 -9.54 -12.80 3.00
C LEU A 27 -9.26 -11.56 3.87
N TRP A 28 -10.17 -10.59 3.88
CA TRP A 28 -9.99 -9.29 4.52
C TRP A 28 -10.95 -9.08 5.68
N LYS A 29 -10.40 -8.72 6.85
CA LYS A 29 -11.16 -8.55 8.10
C LYS A 29 -10.67 -7.36 8.91
N VAL A 30 -11.50 -6.94 9.85
CA VAL A 30 -11.10 -6.02 10.92
C VAL A 30 -10.97 -6.80 12.21
N GLU A 31 -9.79 -6.74 12.82
CA GLU A 31 -9.44 -7.41 14.08
C GLU A 31 -8.83 -6.36 15.00
N ASP A 32 -9.43 -6.08 16.17
CA ASP A 32 -8.92 -5.10 17.14
C ASP A 32 -8.53 -3.72 16.52
N GLU A 33 -9.43 -3.16 15.70
CA GLU A 33 -9.22 -1.89 14.97
C GLU A 33 -8.08 -1.93 13.93
N ILE A 34 -7.63 -3.12 13.54
CA ILE A 34 -6.60 -3.35 12.53
C ILE A 34 -7.24 -3.99 11.31
N LEU A 35 -6.92 -3.48 10.12
CA LEU A 35 -7.29 -4.08 8.85
C LEU A 35 -6.29 -5.21 8.56
N VAL A 36 -6.78 -6.44 8.43
CA VAL A 36 -5.96 -7.64 8.24
C VAL A 36 -6.36 -8.36 6.97
N GLY A 37 -5.39 -8.60 6.09
CA GLY A 37 -5.47 -9.57 5.00
C GLY A 37 -4.74 -10.85 5.39
N ARG A 38 -5.37 -12.02 5.25
CA ARG A 38 -4.75 -13.29 5.66
C ARG A 38 -5.12 -14.46 4.76
N THR A 39 -4.15 -15.30 4.44
CA THR A 39 -4.33 -16.61 3.80
C THR A 39 -3.82 -17.73 4.71
N THR A 40 -4.56 -18.84 4.80
CA THR A 40 -4.14 -20.03 5.58
C THR A 40 -3.62 -21.17 4.70
N LYS A 41 -3.73 -21.01 3.38
CA LYS A 41 -3.32 -21.95 2.33
C LYS A 41 -2.74 -21.14 1.19
N ASP A 42 -2.09 -21.82 0.27
CA ASP A 42 -1.57 -21.19 -0.93
C ASP A 42 -2.69 -20.50 -1.71
N LEU A 43 -2.47 -19.24 -2.08
CA LEU A 43 -3.37 -18.45 -2.91
C LEU A 43 -2.90 -18.53 -4.37
N SER A 44 -3.80 -18.84 -5.30
CA SER A 44 -3.43 -19.03 -6.72
C SER A 44 -3.50 -17.75 -7.57
N TYR A 45 -3.83 -16.61 -6.96
CA TYR A 45 -3.99 -15.31 -7.61
C TYR A 45 -3.63 -14.19 -6.64
N ASN A 46 -3.40 -12.97 -7.14
CA ASN A 46 -3.23 -11.80 -6.29
C ASN A 46 -4.63 -11.25 -5.96
N ASP A 47 -4.95 -11.08 -4.68
CA ASP A 47 -6.19 -10.45 -4.22
C ASP A 47 -5.92 -9.04 -3.70
N PHE A 48 -6.92 -8.16 -3.80
CA PHE A 48 -6.79 -6.76 -3.38
C PHE A 48 -8.03 -6.28 -2.63
N LEU A 49 -7.79 -5.67 -1.46
CA LEU A 49 -8.78 -4.81 -0.82
C LEU A 49 -8.53 -3.38 -1.28
N ARG A 50 -9.50 -2.78 -1.98
CA ARG A 50 -9.36 -1.48 -2.63
C ARG A 50 -10.34 -0.46 -2.15
N THR A 51 -9.96 0.81 -2.20
CA THR A 51 -10.90 1.91 -1.95
C THR A 51 -11.99 1.95 -3.01
N GLU A 52 -13.17 2.44 -2.66
CA GLU A 52 -14.21 2.78 -3.65
C GLU A 52 -13.97 4.17 -4.27
N LYS A 53 -13.25 5.02 -3.55
CA LYS A 53 -12.88 6.38 -3.97
C LYS A 53 -11.52 6.39 -4.66
N GLU A 54 -11.40 7.19 -5.73
CA GLU A 54 -10.14 7.55 -6.38
C GLU A 54 -9.48 8.78 -5.74
N TYR A 55 -8.15 8.85 -5.84
CA TYR A 55 -7.32 9.92 -5.32
C TYR A 55 -6.34 10.40 -6.39
N THR A 56 -6.07 11.70 -6.40
CA THR A 56 -5.14 12.36 -7.36
C THR A 56 -3.84 12.75 -6.66
N ASN A 57 -3.77 13.99 -6.14
CA ASN A 57 -2.65 14.55 -5.42
C ASN A 57 -2.86 14.32 -3.91
N PHE A 58 -1.90 13.67 -3.25
CA PHE A 58 -2.05 13.31 -1.84
C PHE A 58 -0.72 13.13 -1.11
N ILE A 59 -0.84 13.18 0.22
CA ILE A 59 0.11 12.58 1.16
C ILE A 59 -0.65 11.48 1.90
N PHE A 60 -0.21 10.24 1.75
CA PHE A 60 -0.74 9.06 2.42
C PHE A 60 0.24 8.58 3.49
N TYR A 61 -0.30 8.10 4.61
CA TYR A 61 0.43 7.47 5.68
C TYR A 61 -0.28 6.19 6.13
N CYS A 62 0.50 5.16 6.44
CA CYS A 62 0.01 4.01 7.20
C CYS A 62 1.13 3.37 8.01
N GLU A 63 0.72 2.56 8.98
CA GLU A 63 1.58 1.55 9.58
C GLU A 63 1.18 0.19 9.04
N THR A 64 2.16 -0.60 8.61
CA THR A 64 1.96 -1.94 8.08
C THR A 64 2.88 -2.96 8.74
N ARG A 65 2.42 -4.20 8.86
CA ARG A 65 3.20 -5.35 9.28
C ARG A 65 2.92 -6.51 8.33
N LEU A 66 3.98 -7.06 7.73
CA LEU A 66 3.91 -8.27 6.93
C LEU A 66 4.50 -9.45 7.69
N ARG A 67 3.82 -10.59 7.67
CA ARG A 67 4.30 -11.89 8.10
C ARG A 67 4.07 -12.88 6.97
N GLY A 68 5.13 -13.52 6.49
CA GLY A 68 5.06 -14.41 5.33
C GLY A 68 5.71 -13.77 4.11
N TYR A 69 4.98 -13.73 2.99
CA TYR A 69 5.62 -13.72 1.67
C TYR A 69 5.74 -12.34 1.01
N ASN A 70 4.63 -11.82 0.49
CA ASN A 70 4.65 -10.62 -0.34
C ASN A 70 3.29 -9.90 -0.30
N SER A 71 3.35 -8.59 -0.17
CA SER A 71 2.20 -7.70 -0.23
C SER A 71 2.64 -6.37 -0.85
N GLY A 72 1.75 -5.39 -0.86
CA GLY A 72 2.03 -4.08 -1.40
C GLY A 72 0.88 -3.12 -1.16
N ILE A 73 1.20 -1.83 -1.21
CA ILE A 73 0.19 -0.76 -1.22
C ILE A 73 0.14 -0.23 -2.65
N GLN A 74 -0.93 -0.57 -3.36
CA GLN A 74 -1.28 -0.01 -4.65
C GLN A 74 -1.79 1.43 -4.48
N PHE A 75 -1.41 2.34 -5.36
CA PHE A 75 -1.90 3.71 -5.39
C PHE A 75 -1.97 4.28 -6.81
N ARG A 76 -2.98 5.12 -7.06
CA ARG A 76 -3.34 5.58 -8.41
C ARG A 76 -3.53 4.43 -9.39
N SER A 77 -4.02 3.30 -8.88
CA SER A 77 -4.19 2.08 -9.66
C SER A 77 -5.60 1.97 -10.23
N LEU A 78 -5.72 1.35 -11.38
CA LEU A 78 -6.99 0.96 -11.98
C LEU A 78 -7.34 -0.49 -11.63
N VAL A 79 -8.58 -0.88 -11.89
CA VAL A 79 -9.03 -2.27 -11.75
C VAL A 79 -9.31 -2.85 -13.13
N GLU A 80 -8.68 -3.96 -13.42
CA GLU A 80 -8.87 -4.72 -14.65
C GLU A 80 -10.17 -5.54 -14.61
N GLU A 81 -10.62 -6.04 -15.76
CA GLU A 81 -11.88 -6.79 -15.87
C GLU A 81 -11.92 -8.05 -14.98
N ASN A 82 -10.76 -8.64 -14.69
CA ASN A 82 -10.60 -9.82 -13.84
C ASN A 82 -10.51 -9.50 -12.34
N GLY A 83 -10.63 -8.22 -11.95
CA GLY A 83 -10.50 -7.76 -10.56
C GLY A 83 -9.06 -7.49 -10.10
N HIS A 84 -8.05 -7.78 -10.92
CA HIS A 84 -6.67 -7.43 -10.66
C HIS A 84 -6.49 -5.90 -10.64
N MET A 85 -5.49 -5.41 -9.91
CA MET A 85 -5.15 -3.99 -9.89
C MET A 85 -3.87 -3.73 -10.67
N ALA A 86 -3.86 -2.69 -11.49
CA ALA A 86 -2.70 -2.27 -12.26
C ALA A 86 -2.34 -0.80 -11.95
N GLY A 87 -1.08 -0.53 -11.61
CA GLY A 87 -0.63 0.80 -11.20
C GLY A 87 0.55 0.75 -10.22
N TYR A 88 0.86 1.87 -9.57
CA TYR A 88 2.00 1.95 -8.68
C TYR A 88 1.81 1.13 -7.41
N GLN A 89 2.85 0.39 -7.02
CA GLN A 89 2.90 -0.40 -5.80
C GLN A 89 4.12 -0.02 -4.97
N ALA A 90 3.88 0.41 -3.73
CA ALA A 90 4.90 0.41 -2.68
C ALA A 90 5.05 -1.02 -2.17
N ASP A 91 6.13 -1.68 -2.60
CA ASP A 91 6.27 -3.13 -2.51
C ASP A 91 6.75 -3.57 -1.10
N MET A 92 6.33 -4.76 -0.66
CA MET A 92 6.74 -5.33 0.63
C MET A 92 6.89 -6.84 0.56
N GLY A 93 7.99 -7.34 1.14
CA GLY A 93 8.40 -8.73 1.04
C GLY A 93 9.91 -8.85 0.93
N ASP A 94 10.41 -10.08 1.05
CA ASP A 94 11.84 -10.37 1.00
C ASP A 94 12.45 -9.88 -0.32
N GLY A 95 13.40 -8.95 -0.21
CA GLY A 95 14.09 -8.37 -1.37
C GLY A 95 13.28 -7.36 -2.18
N CYS A 96 12.10 -6.93 -1.71
CA CYS A 96 11.32 -5.90 -2.39
C CYS A 96 10.81 -4.75 -1.50
N TRP A 97 10.90 -4.87 -0.16
CA TRP A 97 10.59 -3.76 0.76
C TRP A 97 11.20 -2.42 0.30
N GLY A 98 10.37 -1.38 0.24
CA GLY A 98 10.82 -0.02 -0.12
C GLY A 98 11.02 0.21 -1.62
N ALA A 99 10.89 -0.81 -2.47
CA ALA A 99 10.88 -0.64 -3.92
C ALA A 99 9.58 0.03 -4.38
N LEU A 100 9.66 0.73 -5.52
CA LEU A 100 8.51 1.22 -6.27
C LEU A 100 8.35 0.37 -7.53
N TYR A 101 7.27 -0.40 -7.57
CA TYR A 101 6.89 -1.25 -8.67
C TYR A 101 5.66 -0.69 -9.38
N GLU A 102 5.40 -1.11 -10.61
CA GLU A 102 4.15 -0.84 -11.30
C GLU A 102 3.51 -2.16 -11.75
N GLU A 103 2.56 -2.63 -10.94
CA GLU A 103 1.87 -3.90 -11.08
C GLU A 103 1.03 -3.91 -12.36
N GLY A 104 1.06 -5.03 -13.08
CA GLY A 104 0.36 -5.21 -14.36
C GLY A 104 0.90 -4.40 -15.54
N LEU A 105 1.91 -3.53 -15.32
CA LEU A 105 2.38 -2.55 -16.30
C LEU A 105 3.92 -2.60 -16.49
N ARG A 106 4.66 -1.55 -16.11
CA ARG A 106 6.08 -1.38 -16.46
C ARG A 106 7.05 -2.17 -15.56
N GLY A 107 6.59 -2.68 -14.41
CA GLY A 107 7.42 -3.39 -13.46
C GLY A 107 8.27 -2.46 -12.57
N HIS A 108 9.54 -2.78 -12.32
CA HIS A 108 10.37 -2.00 -11.38
C HIS A 108 10.66 -0.59 -11.89
N LEU A 109 10.16 0.42 -11.19
CA LEU A 109 10.44 1.84 -11.44
C LEU A 109 11.60 2.33 -10.57
N VAL A 110 11.60 1.95 -9.28
CA VAL A 110 12.73 2.10 -8.38
C VAL A 110 13.00 0.77 -7.69
N ARG A 111 14.23 0.29 -7.79
CA ARG A 111 14.62 -1.04 -7.30
C ARG A 111 14.90 -1.04 -5.80
N TYR A 112 14.74 -2.22 -5.21
CA TYR A 112 15.15 -2.54 -3.84
C TYR A 112 16.62 -2.16 -3.57
N GLN A 113 16.87 -1.59 -2.39
CA GLN A 113 18.19 -1.12 -1.95
C GLN A 113 18.60 -1.86 -0.66
N ALA A 114 19.28 -3.00 -0.81
CA ALA A 114 19.51 -3.94 0.30
C ALA A 114 20.08 -3.30 1.57
N GLU A 115 21.24 -2.64 1.48
CA GLU A 115 21.91 -2.05 2.65
C GLU A 115 21.03 -1.00 3.35
N LEU A 116 20.28 -0.20 2.58
CA LEU A 116 19.39 0.81 3.13
C LEU A 116 18.25 0.15 3.89
N ILE A 117 17.56 -0.80 3.25
CA ILE A 117 16.38 -1.45 3.81
C ILE A 117 16.73 -2.30 5.03
N GLU A 118 17.80 -3.07 4.98
CA GLU A 118 18.27 -3.87 6.12
C GLU A 118 18.61 -3.00 7.35
N SER A 119 18.94 -1.72 7.16
CA SER A 119 19.25 -0.80 8.26
C SER A 119 18.03 -0.17 8.93
N ILE A 120 16.85 -0.20 8.27
CA ILE A 120 15.63 0.48 8.75
C ILE A 120 14.44 -0.46 8.96
N LEU A 121 14.41 -1.62 8.29
CA LEU A 121 13.25 -2.51 8.27
C LEU A 121 13.08 -3.21 9.62
N LEU A 122 11.85 -3.15 10.14
CA LEU A 122 11.43 -3.90 11.32
C LEU A 122 10.75 -5.19 10.85
N VAL A 123 11.54 -6.26 10.72
CA VAL A 123 11.07 -7.56 10.21
C VAL A 123 9.94 -8.11 11.09
N GLU A 124 8.82 -8.46 10.46
CA GLU A 124 7.60 -8.96 11.11
C GLU A 124 7.01 -8.05 12.20
N ASP A 125 7.40 -6.77 12.22
CA ASP A 125 6.87 -5.74 13.12
C ASP A 125 6.31 -4.55 12.32
N TRP A 126 5.77 -3.56 13.02
CA TRP A 126 5.16 -2.38 12.42
C TRP A 126 6.19 -1.47 11.77
N ASN A 127 6.01 -1.22 10.48
CA ASN A 127 6.77 -0.28 9.69
C ASN A 127 5.86 0.87 9.24
N GLU A 128 6.40 2.07 9.18
CA GLU A 128 5.70 3.28 8.75
C GLU A 128 5.97 3.53 7.27
N TYR A 129 4.91 3.60 6.47
CA TYR A 129 4.98 4.08 5.10
C TYR A 129 4.38 5.48 5.00
N GLN A 130 5.08 6.35 4.26
CA GLN A 130 4.52 7.59 3.74
C GLN A 130 4.69 7.62 2.22
N ILE A 131 3.61 7.91 1.51
CA ILE A 131 3.59 8.03 0.05
C ILE A 131 3.10 9.43 -0.30
N VAL A 132 3.90 10.18 -1.04
CA VAL A 132 3.52 11.47 -1.62
C VAL A 132 3.39 11.28 -3.11
N ALA A 133 2.24 11.66 -3.66
CA ALA A 133 2.02 11.67 -5.09
C ALA A 133 1.42 13.03 -5.46
N VAL A 134 2.12 13.82 -6.26
CA VAL A 134 1.69 15.17 -6.69
C VAL A 134 2.03 15.31 -8.16
N ASP A 135 1.01 15.45 -9.00
CA ASP A 135 1.16 15.49 -10.45
C ASP A 135 1.98 14.29 -10.94
N ASP A 136 3.18 14.52 -11.49
CA ASP A 136 4.10 13.49 -11.96
C ASP A 136 5.14 13.04 -10.96
N TYR A 137 5.16 13.63 -9.77
CA TYR A 137 6.10 13.31 -8.73
C TYR A 137 5.55 12.25 -7.77
N VAL A 138 6.36 11.23 -7.48
CA VAL A 138 6.11 10.17 -6.51
C VAL A 138 7.30 10.07 -5.55
N LEU A 139 7.02 10.04 -4.26
CA LEU A 139 7.99 9.83 -3.19
C LEU A 139 7.47 8.79 -2.20
N GLN A 140 8.29 7.79 -1.91
CA GLN A 140 8.04 6.74 -0.93
C GLN A 140 9.07 6.82 0.19
N ILE A 141 8.58 6.84 1.42
CA ILE A 141 9.37 6.90 2.64
C ILE A 141 8.98 5.70 3.50
N LEU A 142 9.98 4.92 3.92
CA LEU A 142 9.83 3.80 4.85
C LEU A 142 10.58 4.16 6.13
N ASN A 143 9.92 4.09 7.29
CA ASN A 143 10.51 4.38 8.60
C ASN A 143 11.33 5.69 8.65
N GLY A 144 10.82 6.74 7.99
CA GLY A 144 11.46 8.05 7.93
C GLY A 144 12.60 8.20 6.91
N VAL A 145 12.89 7.18 6.11
CA VAL A 145 13.94 7.17 5.09
C VAL A 145 13.35 7.06 3.69
N VAL A 146 13.79 7.91 2.77
CA VAL A 146 13.37 7.87 1.36
C VAL A 146 13.89 6.59 0.71
N THR A 147 12.99 5.75 0.20
CA THR A 147 13.34 4.49 -0.47
C THR A 147 13.08 4.53 -1.97
N ALA A 148 12.15 5.38 -2.42
CA ALA A 148 11.93 5.66 -3.84
C ALA A 148 11.53 7.11 -4.07
N GLU A 149 12.07 7.71 -5.13
CA GLU A 149 11.73 9.04 -5.61
C GLU A 149 11.74 9.02 -7.13
N LEU A 150 10.69 9.54 -7.75
CA LEU A 150 10.49 9.44 -9.19
C LEU A 150 9.69 10.64 -9.71
N THR A 151 10.12 11.19 -10.85
CA THR A 151 9.28 12.05 -11.70
C THR A 151 8.90 11.24 -12.94
N ASP A 152 7.62 11.01 -13.13
CA ASP A 152 7.08 10.05 -14.10
C ASP A 152 5.98 10.67 -14.94
N SER A 153 6.37 11.26 -16.08
CA SER A 153 5.46 11.90 -17.03
C SER A 153 4.42 10.95 -17.63
N ASP A 154 4.73 9.66 -17.68
CA ASP A 154 3.90 8.63 -18.32
C ASP A 154 2.96 7.93 -17.32
N GLY A 155 3.17 8.18 -16.03
CA GLY A 155 2.42 7.56 -14.94
C GLY A 155 1.01 8.09 -14.74
N ALA A 156 0.19 7.28 -14.05
CA ALA A 156 -1.15 7.67 -13.68
C ALA A 156 -1.15 8.89 -12.74
N ARG A 157 -2.16 9.76 -12.91
CA ARG A 157 -2.39 10.96 -12.08
C ARG A 157 -3.53 10.79 -11.09
N SER A 158 -4.35 9.76 -11.26
CA SER A 158 -5.45 9.41 -10.38
C SER A 158 -5.69 7.91 -10.37
N GLY A 159 -6.35 7.43 -9.33
CA GLY A 159 -6.84 6.05 -9.26
C GLY A 159 -7.09 5.63 -7.82
N LEU A 160 -7.31 4.35 -7.62
CA LEU A 160 -7.64 3.77 -6.32
C LEU A 160 -6.39 3.49 -5.49
N PHE A 161 -6.59 3.36 -4.18
CA PHE A 161 -5.67 2.61 -3.33
C PHE A 161 -6.07 1.15 -3.28
N GLY A 162 -5.08 0.27 -3.12
CA GLY A 162 -5.29 -1.16 -2.91
C GLY A 162 -4.28 -1.74 -1.94
N LEU A 163 -4.68 -2.75 -1.18
CA LEU A 163 -3.84 -3.52 -0.27
C LEU A 163 -3.78 -4.94 -0.82
N GLN A 164 -2.58 -5.47 -1.06
CA GLN A 164 -2.41 -6.74 -1.77
C GLN A 164 -2.27 -7.93 -0.82
N LEU A 165 -2.90 -9.05 -1.16
CA LEU A 165 -2.45 -10.38 -0.80
C LEU A 165 -1.88 -11.05 -2.04
N HIS A 166 -0.57 -11.27 -2.08
CA HIS A 166 0.07 -11.88 -3.23
C HIS A 166 -0.29 -13.37 -3.36
N SER A 167 -0.25 -13.90 -4.58
CA SER A 167 -0.29 -15.33 -4.83
C SER A 167 0.90 -16.05 -4.18
N GLY A 168 0.71 -17.29 -3.75
CA GLY A 168 1.75 -18.08 -3.10
C GLY A 168 1.41 -18.46 -1.66
N PRO A 169 2.41 -18.73 -0.81
CA PRO A 169 2.21 -19.42 0.46
C PRO A 169 1.40 -18.59 1.47
N PRO A 170 0.96 -19.21 2.59
CA PRO A 170 0.23 -18.53 3.65
C PRO A 170 0.94 -17.27 4.13
N GLN A 171 0.16 -16.19 4.28
CA GLN A 171 0.67 -14.90 4.71
C GLN A 171 -0.39 -14.08 5.43
N GLU A 172 0.09 -13.11 6.19
CA GLU A 172 -0.71 -12.12 6.89
C GLU A 172 -0.09 -10.74 6.67
N VAL A 173 -0.91 -9.79 6.23
CA VAL A 173 -0.56 -8.37 6.23
C VAL A 173 -1.57 -7.61 7.08
N ALA A 174 -1.07 -6.71 7.91
CA ALA A 174 -1.88 -5.94 8.83
C ALA A 174 -1.60 -4.44 8.64
N PHE A 175 -2.64 -3.62 8.64
CA PHE A 175 -2.57 -2.19 8.43
C PHE A 175 -3.34 -1.43 9.52
N ARG A 176 -2.77 -0.32 9.99
CA ARG A 176 -3.45 0.63 10.88
C ARG A 176 -3.03 2.06 10.57
N ASN A 177 -3.75 3.02 11.15
CA ASN A 177 -3.49 4.44 10.96
C ASN A 177 -3.46 4.87 9.46
N LEU A 178 -4.31 4.29 8.61
CA LEU A 178 -4.40 4.64 7.20
C LEU A 178 -5.02 6.04 7.06
N CYS A 179 -4.17 7.04 6.83
CA CYS A 179 -4.56 8.45 6.78
C CYS A 179 -4.11 9.08 5.47
N ILE A 180 -4.95 9.93 4.89
CA ILE A 180 -4.65 10.66 3.67
C ILE A 180 -4.92 12.15 3.84
N LYS A 181 -4.07 12.96 3.24
CA LYS A 181 -4.29 14.39 3.02
C LYS A 181 -4.31 14.62 1.52
N GLU A 182 -5.48 14.91 0.98
CA GLU A 182 -5.63 15.35 -0.41
C GLU A 182 -5.05 16.77 -0.58
N LEU A 183 -4.41 16.99 -1.71
CA LEU A 183 -3.79 18.26 -2.08
C LEU A 183 -4.53 18.85 -3.27
N GLU A 184 -4.50 20.17 -3.39
CA GLU A 184 -5.05 20.85 -4.56
C GLU A 184 -4.25 20.44 -5.81
N SER A 185 -4.98 20.35 -6.93
CA SER A 185 -4.46 20.15 -8.28
C SER A 185 -4.19 21.48 -8.96
#